data_AF-Q08QN0-F1
#
_entry.id   AF-Q08QN0-F1
#
_cell.length_a   1.000
_cell.length_b   1.000
_cell.length_c   1.000
_cell.angle_alpha   90.00
_cell.angle_beta   90.00
_cell.angle_gamma   90.00
#
_symmetry.space_group_name_H-M   'P 1'
#
loop_
_entity.id
_entity.type
_entity.pdbx_description
1 polymer ?
#
loop_
_entity_poly.entity_id
_entity_poly.type
_entity_poly.pdbx_seq_one_letter_code
_entity_poly.pdbx_strand_id
1 'polypeptide(L)'
;MSDDATPPPAPGSHGPLGPLALALSGGGYRAAAFHLGTLRFLDRMGLLRDVAGLSTVSGGTITGMAWAVSMLDGKPFSEFYDAYSTYLKQTNVIHEALEGLTTHRAHGSLPGRSCPGLPSSRARRPPAPRRTPAPEGRARPG
;
A
#
# COMPACT_ATOMS: atom_id res chain seq x y z
N MET A 1 22.30 -39.32 -11.06
CA MET A 1 21.15 -38.46 -10.75
C MET A 1 20.79 -37.78 -12.04
N SER A 2 19.99 -38.46 -12.86
CA SER A 2 19.68 -38.01 -14.20
C SER A 2 18.65 -36.90 -14.10
N ASP A 3 18.99 -35.74 -14.66
CA ASP A 3 18.05 -34.65 -14.90
C ASP A 3 16.89 -35.19 -15.75
N ASP A 4 15.76 -35.45 -15.09
CA ASP A 4 14.47 -35.74 -15.71
C ASP A 4 13.92 -34.43 -16.28
N ALA A 5 14.59 -33.94 -17.33
CA ALA A 5 14.13 -32.81 -18.10
C ALA A 5 12.93 -33.26 -18.93
N THR A 6 11.76 -33.21 -18.32
CA THR A 6 10.47 -33.38 -19.00
C THR A 6 10.47 -32.51 -20.26
N PRO A 7 10.26 -33.08 -21.45
CA PRO A 7 10.32 -32.32 -22.70
C PRO A 7 9.31 -31.16 -22.65
N PRO A 8 9.63 -30.01 -23.25
CA PRO A 8 8.70 -28.90 -23.32
C PRO A 8 7.42 -29.38 -24.02
N PRO A 9 6.25 -29.31 -23.37
CA PRO A 9 4.99 -29.73 -23.97
C PRO A 9 4.67 -28.90 -25.20
N ALA A 10 3.90 -29.52 -26.09
CA ALA A 10 3.51 -28.95 -27.37
C ALA A 10 2.77 -27.61 -27.19
N PRO A 11 2.96 -26.66 -28.12
CA PRO A 11 2.23 -25.39 -28.09
C PRO A 11 0.71 -25.66 -28.12
N GLY A 12 0.03 -25.29 -27.04
CA GLY A 12 -1.42 -25.47 -26.87
C GLY A 12 -1.86 -26.63 -25.96
N SER A 13 -0.95 -27.47 -25.46
CA SER A 13 -1.30 -28.45 -24.41
C SER A 13 -1.08 -27.83 -23.05
N HIS A 14 -2.16 -27.52 -22.34
CA HIS A 14 -2.07 -27.20 -20.93
C HIS A 14 -1.49 -28.39 -20.15
N GLY A 15 -0.82 -28.09 -19.04
CA GLY A 15 -0.37 -29.12 -18.09
C GLY A 15 -1.52 -30.00 -17.58
N PRO A 16 -1.21 -31.01 -16.75
CA PRO A 16 -2.20 -31.99 -16.26
C PRO A 16 -3.39 -31.38 -15.50
N LEU A 17 -3.29 -30.11 -15.10
CA LEU A 17 -4.34 -29.37 -14.40
C LEU A 17 -5.25 -28.55 -15.33
N GLY A 18 -4.94 -28.45 -16.62
CA GLY A 18 -5.65 -27.57 -17.55
C GLY A 18 -5.36 -26.07 -17.32
N PRO A 19 -6.19 -25.17 -17.89
CA PRO A 19 -6.05 -23.73 -17.68
C PRO A 19 -6.24 -23.33 -16.21
N LEU A 20 -5.33 -22.50 -15.70
CA LEU A 20 -5.33 -22.01 -14.32
C LEU A 20 -5.75 -20.54 -14.24
N ALA A 21 -6.43 -20.17 -13.16
CA ALA A 21 -6.70 -18.78 -12.81
C ALA A 21 -6.01 -18.43 -11.48
N LEU A 22 -5.34 -17.28 -11.43
CA LEU A 22 -4.66 -16.79 -10.23
C LEU A 22 -5.43 -15.62 -9.62
N ALA A 23 -5.68 -15.68 -8.31
CA ALA A 23 -6.25 -14.60 -7.53
C ALA A 23 -5.18 -14.02 -6.59
N LEU A 24 -4.72 -12.80 -6.86
CA LEU A 24 -3.71 -12.10 -6.09
C LEU A 24 -4.38 -11.12 -5.11
N SER A 25 -4.46 -11.52 -3.85
CA SER A 25 -5.04 -10.73 -2.77
C SER A 25 -4.22 -9.47 -2.44
N GLY A 26 -4.88 -8.54 -1.75
CA GLY A 26 -4.28 -7.30 -1.26
C GLY A 26 -3.41 -7.51 -0.02
N GLY A 27 -2.77 -6.43 0.44
CA GLY A 27 -1.82 -6.46 1.56
C GLY A 27 -0.59 -5.55 1.35
N GLY A 28 -0.70 -4.60 0.41
CA GLY A 28 0.34 -3.64 0.08
C GLY A 28 1.61 -4.31 -0.45
N TYR A 29 2.76 -3.72 -0.11
CA TYR A 29 4.05 -4.12 -0.64
C TYR A 29 4.50 -5.53 -0.23
N ARG A 30 4.09 -6.01 0.96
CA ARG A 30 4.35 -7.39 1.37
C ARG A 30 3.60 -8.40 0.51
N ALA A 31 2.36 -8.11 0.13
CA ALA A 31 1.60 -8.95 -0.77
C ALA A 31 2.27 -9.03 -2.14
N ALA A 32 2.83 -7.92 -2.65
CA ALA A 32 3.56 -7.92 -3.90
C ALA A 32 4.77 -8.89 -3.87
N ALA A 33 5.59 -8.82 -2.82
CA ALA A 33 6.72 -9.74 -2.65
C ALA A 33 6.28 -11.21 -2.48
N PHE A 34 5.20 -11.46 -1.75
CA PHE A 34 4.63 -12.81 -1.61
C PHE A 34 4.18 -13.37 -2.97
N HIS A 35 3.41 -12.59 -3.74
CA HIS A 35 2.91 -13.01 -5.04
C HIS A 35 4.04 -13.22 -6.06
N LEU A 36 5.13 -12.45 -6.00
CA LEU A 36 6.33 -12.74 -6.81
C LEU A 36 6.92 -14.12 -6.47
N GLY A 37 6.97 -14.48 -5.19
CA GLY A 37 7.38 -15.81 -4.75
C GLY A 37 6.46 -16.91 -5.28
N THR A 38 5.14 -16.69 -5.25
CA THR A 38 4.14 -17.61 -5.82
C THR A 38 4.34 -17.80 -7.32
N LEU A 39 4.55 -16.73 -8.08
CA LEU A 39 4.81 -16.82 -9.52
C LEU A 39 6.09 -17.62 -9.80
N ARG A 40 7.17 -17.39 -9.04
CA ARG A 40 8.41 -18.17 -9.17
C ARG A 40 8.21 -19.64 -8.86
N PHE A 41 7.37 -19.97 -7.88
CA PHE A 41 7.05 -21.36 -7.59
C PHE A 41 6.30 -22.02 -8.75
N LEU A 42 5.30 -21.35 -9.32
CA LEU A 42 4.56 -21.85 -10.47
C LEU A 42 5.45 -22.02 -11.71
N ASP A 43 6.39 -21.10 -11.93
CA ASP A 43 7.37 -21.18 -13.01
C ASP A 43 8.25 -22.42 -12.87
N ARG A 44 8.81 -22.64 -11.68
CA ARG A 44 9.62 -23.83 -11.38
C ARG A 44 8.87 -25.15 -11.53
N MET A 45 7.57 -25.15 -11.31
CA MET A 45 6.70 -26.32 -11.50
C MET A 45 6.22 -26.47 -12.95
N GLY A 46 6.58 -25.55 -13.85
CA GLY A 46 6.12 -25.54 -15.24
C GLY A 46 4.63 -25.25 -15.40
N LEU A 47 3.98 -24.70 -14.38
CA LEU A 47 2.55 -24.38 -14.32
C LEU A 47 2.25 -22.91 -14.65
N LEU A 48 3.26 -22.03 -14.62
CA LEU A 48 3.04 -20.60 -14.87
C LEU A 48 2.49 -20.33 -16.28
N ARG A 49 2.91 -21.12 -17.28
CA ARG A 49 2.40 -21.05 -18.66
C ARG A 49 0.92 -21.43 -18.79
N ASP A 50 0.39 -22.18 -17.82
CA ASP A 50 -0.99 -22.64 -17.85
C ASP A 50 -1.95 -21.60 -17.27
N VAL A 51 -1.42 -20.50 -16.72
CA VAL A 51 -2.21 -19.40 -16.17
C VAL A 51 -2.90 -18.63 -17.29
N ALA A 52 -4.20 -18.84 -17.42
CA ALA A 52 -5.07 -18.21 -18.40
C ALA A 52 -5.81 -16.97 -17.86
N GLY A 53 -5.81 -16.75 -16.55
CA GLY A 53 -6.52 -15.63 -15.93
C GLY A 53 -5.85 -15.10 -14.68
N LEU A 54 -5.96 -13.77 -14.49
CA LEU A 54 -5.47 -13.05 -13.32
C LEU A 54 -6.61 -12.19 -12.75
N SER A 55 -6.90 -12.36 -11.47
CA SER A 55 -7.71 -11.45 -10.66
C SER A 55 -6.82 -10.85 -9.59
N THR A 56 -6.81 -9.54 -9.42
CA THR A 56 -5.87 -8.88 -8.50
C THR A 56 -6.55 -7.74 -7.77
N VAL A 57 -6.13 -7.50 -6.52
CA VAL A 57 -6.61 -6.34 -5.74
C VAL A 57 -5.47 -5.67 -4.98
N SER A 58 -5.51 -4.34 -4.88
CA SER A 58 -4.60 -3.51 -4.06
C SER A 58 -3.11 -3.87 -4.29
N GLY A 59 -2.39 -4.31 -3.25
CA GLY A 59 -0.97 -4.69 -3.35
C GLY A 59 -0.68 -5.84 -4.32
N GLY A 60 -1.61 -6.77 -4.51
CA GLY A 60 -1.46 -7.86 -5.49
C GLY A 60 -1.51 -7.37 -6.94
N THR A 61 -2.18 -6.24 -7.19
CA THR A 61 -2.23 -5.62 -8.52
C THR A 61 -0.86 -5.15 -8.98
N ILE A 62 0.02 -4.72 -8.07
CA ILE A 62 1.38 -4.27 -8.41
C ILE A 62 2.13 -5.42 -9.12
N THR A 63 2.11 -6.62 -8.54
CA THR A 63 2.80 -7.78 -9.13
C THR A 63 2.07 -8.36 -10.32
N GLY A 64 0.74 -8.50 -10.23
CA GLY A 64 -0.04 -9.08 -11.32
C GLY A 64 0.01 -8.24 -12.59
N MET A 65 -0.05 -6.91 -12.48
CA MET A 65 0.09 -6.02 -13.64
C MET A 65 1.52 -5.95 -14.14
N ALA A 66 2.53 -5.89 -13.26
CA ALA A 66 3.92 -5.92 -13.68
C ALA A 66 4.25 -7.20 -14.47
N TRP A 67 3.73 -8.34 -14.02
CA TRP A 67 3.86 -9.60 -14.75
C TRP A 67 3.13 -9.57 -16.09
N ALA A 68 1.87 -9.11 -16.11
CA ALA A 68 1.09 -9.01 -17.34
C ALA A 68 1.76 -8.13 -18.40
N VAL A 69 2.32 -6.98 -18.01
CA VAL A 69 3.09 -6.11 -18.91
C VAL A 69 4.35 -6.82 -19.41
N SER A 70 5.08 -7.52 -18.53
CA SER A 70 6.27 -8.27 -18.94
C SER A 70 5.96 -9.38 -19.96
N MET A 71 4.78 -10.01 -19.87
CA MET A 71 4.32 -10.99 -20.85
C MET A 71 4.01 -10.32 -22.20
N LEU A 72 3.39 -9.13 -22.19
CA LEU A 72 3.13 -8.37 -23.42
C LEU A 72 4.42 -7.93 -24.11
N ASP A 73 5.46 -7.63 -23.33
CA ASP A 73 6.81 -7.33 -23.84
C ASP A 73 7.55 -8.58 -24.36
N GLY A 74 7.01 -9.78 -24.17
CA GLY A 74 7.64 -11.04 -24.57
C GLY A 74 8.89 -11.40 -23.77
N LYS A 75 9.07 -10.82 -22.59
CA LYS A 75 10.25 -11.08 -21.74
C LYS A 75 10.13 -12.45 -21.07
N PRO A 76 11.24 -13.20 -20.95
CA PRO A 76 11.24 -14.43 -20.17
C PRO A 76 10.98 -14.14 -18.69
N PHE A 77 10.38 -15.11 -17.99
CA PHE A 77 10.06 -14.94 -16.56
C PHE A 77 11.29 -14.64 -15.69
N SER A 78 12.48 -15.17 -16.05
CA SER A 78 13.72 -14.90 -15.33
C SER A 78 14.09 -13.41 -15.34
N GLU A 79 13.96 -12.74 -16.49
CA GLU A 79 14.26 -11.31 -16.61
C GLU A 79 13.26 -10.48 -15.80
N PHE A 80 11.97 -10.81 -15.90
CA PHE A 80 10.94 -10.21 -15.06
C PHE A 80 11.26 -10.37 -13.57
N TYR A 81 11.58 -11.58 -13.15
CA TYR A 81 11.86 -11.91 -11.75
C TYR A 81 13.05 -11.11 -11.22
N ASP A 82 14.14 -11.03 -11.98
CA ASP A 82 15.35 -10.31 -11.56
C ASP A 82 15.10 -8.80 -11.45
N ALA A 83 14.46 -8.20 -12.46
CA ALA A 83 14.13 -6.79 -12.46
C ALA A 83 13.13 -6.44 -11.34
N TYR A 84 12.05 -7.21 -11.22
CA TYR A 84 10.99 -6.94 -10.26
C TYR A 84 11.42 -7.25 -8.82
N SER A 85 12.23 -8.29 -8.60
CA SER A 85 12.79 -8.56 -7.27
C SER A 85 13.80 -7.49 -6.83
N THR A 86 14.54 -6.90 -7.77
CA THR A 86 15.42 -5.75 -7.51
C THR A 86 14.61 -4.53 -7.12
N TYR A 87 13.57 -4.20 -7.89
CA TYR A 87 12.61 -3.14 -7.57
C TYR A 87 12.01 -3.34 -6.16
N LEU A 88 11.59 -4.57 -5.84
CA LEU A 88 10.98 -4.90 -4.56
C LEU A 88 11.93 -4.76 -3.36
N LYS A 89 13.24 -4.90 -3.57
CA LYS A 89 14.25 -4.77 -2.50
C LYS A 89 14.72 -3.33 -2.32
N GLN A 90 14.73 -2.54 -3.39
CA GLN A 90 15.30 -1.20 -3.40
C GLN A 90 14.27 -0.11 -3.06
N THR A 91 12.98 -0.35 -3.25
CA THR A 91 11.99 0.68 -2.96
C THR A 91 11.76 0.79 -1.46
N ASN A 92 11.97 1.97 -0.91
CA ASN A 92 11.60 2.28 0.46
C ASN A 92 10.21 2.91 0.51
N VAL A 93 9.18 2.07 0.55
CA VAL A 93 7.78 2.52 0.56
C VAL A 93 7.42 3.44 1.72
N ILE A 94 8.14 3.38 2.84
CA ILE A 94 7.92 4.27 3.99
C ILE A 94 8.45 5.66 3.69
N HIS A 95 9.64 5.75 3.10
CA HIS A 95 10.22 7.02 2.68
C HIS A 95 9.33 7.72 1.65
N GLU A 96 8.97 7.01 0.58
CA GLU A 96 8.07 7.53 -0.47
C GLU A 96 6.73 8.01 0.08
N ALA A 97 6.11 7.25 0.99
CA ALA A 97 4.87 7.64 1.61
C ALA A 97 5.01 8.88 2.51
N LEU A 98 6.09 8.97 3.29
CA LEU A 98 6.36 10.12 4.16
C LEU A 98 6.69 11.37 3.35
N GLU A 99 7.50 11.24 2.29
CA GLU A 99 7.79 12.33 1.38
C GLU A 99 6.51 12.84 0.70
N GLY A 100 5.69 11.95 0.16
CA GLY A 100 4.40 12.31 -0.43
C GLY A 100 3.44 13.02 0.54
N LEU A 101 3.40 12.60 1.82
CA LEU A 101 2.57 13.21 2.85
C LEU A 101 3.11 14.55 3.37
N THR A 102 4.43 14.76 3.29
CA THR A 102 5.08 15.99 3.78
C THR A 102 5.19 17.06 2.71
N THR A 103 5.41 16.69 1.45
CA THR A 103 5.44 17.61 0.30
C THR A 103 4.07 18.22 0.00
N HIS A 104 2.98 17.49 0.22
CA HIS A 104 1.61 18.01 0.06
C HIS A 104 1.05 18.81 1.24
N ARG A 105 1.81 18.98 2.35
CA ARG A 105 1.35 19.72 3.53
C ARG A 105 1.53 21.24 3.41
N ALA A 106 2.02 21.75 2.29
CA ALA A 106 2.01 23.17 1.97
C ALA A 106 0.60 23.62 1.51
N HIS A 107 -0.42 23.45 2.36
CA HIS A 107 -1.69 24.19 2.27
C HIS A 107 -2.05 24.71 3.68
N GLY A 108 -1.61 25.94 3.92
CA GLY A 108 -2.36 27.00 4.59
C GLY A 108 -2.93 26.70 5.99
N SER A 109 -2.37 27.39 6.98
CA SER A 109 -3.22 28.09 7.95
C SER A 109 -4.34 28.80 7.19
N LEU A 110 -5.57 28.27 7.22
CA LEU A 110 -6.75 28.97 6.72
C LEU A 110 -7.10 30.08 7.72
N PRO A 111 -6.97 31.38 7.38
CA PRO A 111 -7.66 32.40 8.15
C PRO A 111 -9.16 32.27 7.85
N GLY A 112 -9.94 31.95 8.88
CA GLY A 112 -11.39 32.14 8.94
C GLY A 112 -12.19 31.86 7.67
N ARG A 113 -12.58 30.60 7.44
CA ARG A 113 -13.78 30.30 6.65
C ARG A 113 -14.83 29.72 7.58
N SER A 114 -15.78 30.56 7.96
CA SER A 114 -17.06 30.16 8.55
C SER A 114 -17.82 29.27 7.56
N CYS A 115 -18.05 28.01 7.91
CA CYS A 115 -18.95 27.12 7.19
C CYS A 115 -20.38 27.67 7.24
N PRO A 116 -21.04 27.94 6.10
CA PRO A 116 -22.47 28.24 6.10
C PRO A 116 -23.23 26.91 6.22
N GLY A 117 -23.90 26.68 7.36
CA GLY A 117 -24.83 25.55 7.48
C GLY A 117 -24.92 24.82 8.82
N LEU A 118 -24.25 25.26 9.90
CA LEU A 118 -24.43 24.63 11.22
C LEU A 118 -25.37 25.49 12.09
N PRO A 119 -26.46 24.94 12.66
CA PRO A 119 -27.30 25.68 13.61
C PRO A 119 -26.46 26.07 14.84
N SER A 120 -26.54 27.35 15.21
CA SER A 120 -25.80 27.96 16.31
C SER A 120 -26.05 27.21 17.63
N SER A 121 -25.09 26.42 18.07
CA SER A 121 -25.07 25.88 19.44
C SER A 121 -24.32 26.86 20.34
N ARG A 122 -25.09 27.48 21.24
CA ARG A 122 -24.73 28.24 22.45
C ARG A 122 -23.23 28.52 22.66
N ALA A 123 -22.88 29.79 22.57
CA ALA A 123 -21.67 30.35 23.16
C ALA A 123 -21.51 29.90 24.62
N ARG A 124 -20.43 29.17 24.93
CA ARG A 124 -19.97 29.01 26.31
C ARG A 124 -19.55 30.38 26.80
N ARG A 125 -20.31 30.89 27.77
CA ARG A 125 -19.99 32.10 28.55
C ARG A 125 -18.57 31.97 29.13
N PRO A 126 -17.72 33.01 29.07
CA PRO A 126 -16.44 32.97 29.78
C PRO A 126 -16.68 32.97 31.30
N PRO A 127 -15.81 32.33 32.09
CA PRO A 127 -15.90 32.36 33.54
C PRO A 127 -15.66 33.79 34.06
N ALA A 128 -16.47 34.21 35.04
CA ALA A 128 -16.37 35.52 35.67
C ALA A 128 -15.01 35.71 36.36
N PRO A 129 -14.45 36.94 36.39
CA PRO A 129 -13.21 37.21 37.11
C PRO A 129 -13.41 37.00 38.62
N ARG A 130 -12.48 36.29 39.25
CA ARG A 130 -12.44 36.11 40.71
C ARG A 130 -12.23 37.46 41.37
N ARG A 131 -13.15 37.87 42.24
CA ARG A 131 -12.96 39.01 43.14
C ARG A 131 -11.87 38.67 44.15
N THR A 132 -10.79 39.45 44.17
CA THR A 132 -9.85 39.49 45.29
C THR A 132 -10.53 40.14 46.50
N PRO A 133 -10.45 39.57 47.71
CA PRO A 133 -10.89 40.28 48.91
C PRO A 133 -9.95 41.45 49.23
N ALA A 134 -10.55 42.55 49.71
CA ALA A 134 -9.86 43.76 50.15
C ALA A 134 -8.99 43.49 51.41
N PRO A 135 -7.93 44.27 51.65
CA PRO A 135 -7.09 44.10 52.83
C PRO A 135 -7.85 44.50 54.11
N GLU A 136 -7.98 43.56 55.05
CA GLU A 136 -8.48 43.82 56.40
C GLU A 136 -7.49 44.66 57.21
N GLY A 137 -8.06 45.58 57.99
CA GLY A 137 -7.37 46.66 58.68
C GLY A 137 -6.35 46.21 59.71
N ARG A 138 -5.23 46.94 59.73
CA ARG A 138 -4.22 46.86 60.78
C ARG A 138 -4.67 47.66 61.99
N ALA A 139 -5.15 46.97 63.02
CA ALA A 139 -5.33 47.53 64.35
C ALA A 139 -3.96 47.83 65.00
N ARG A 140 -3.90 48.97 65.71
CA ARG A 140 -2.76 49.41 66.53
C ARG A 140 -2.50 48.48 67.71
N PRO A 141 -1.31 48.53 68.31
CA PRO A 141 -1.27 48.67 69.76
C PRO A 141 -0.21 49.67 70.26
N GLY A 142 -0.48 50.24 71.44
CA GLY A 142 0.52 50.83 72.34
C GLY A 142 0.77 52.31 72.16
#